data_AF-A0A1D2STJ0-F1
#
_entry.id   AF-A0A1D2STJ0-F1
#
_cell.length_a   1.000
_cell.length_b   1.000
_cell.length_c   1.000
_cell.angle_alpha   90.00
_cell.angle_beta   90.00
_cell.angle_gamma   90.00
#
_symmetry.space_group_name_H-M   'P 1'
#
loop_
_entity.id
_entity.type
_entity.pdbx_description
1 polymer ?
#
loop_
_entity_poly.entity_id
_entity_poly.type
_entity_poly.pdbx_seq_one_letter_code
_entity_poly.pdbx_strand_id
1 'polypeptide(L)'
;MRPIATRYARSGDVRIAYQVVGQGPFDLVFVPGFISNLDLHWEDEGYTRLLSRLSSFSRLILFDKRGTGLSDRVDANALPSLETRMDDVRAVMDAAGSTRAALLGASEGAPMAILFAATYPERTRSLVLYGGYANFHKWVMPPDRLDAFIDATETCWGTGATLANFAPGRVDDTRFANWWARFERLSASPTAAGALARMNAQIDVREVLPSIMAPTLLIHRRNDARVDPDASRYLARKIPHARLVEITGRDHPIWTGDVNRVADLIEEFLTGTHAPLDTERVLAALLVTRIADTARIGDRMWSERSQRFQETWRLLVGRYGGRVVAMHGETLVSRFDGPGRAIRCAAALREAANDIGIASAQGVHVGEIEARGPPNGLTMRVATQIADHAGRGDILASRLVADLAAGSGLHFTDAGRMTIDDLEEPLPLVQATSEQHLEPACRSRVIAAEPSALTARENEVVVLIADGKSNAAIAAELNLSEHTVKRHVANILLKLDLPSRAAAAAFAVRQTGPDGP
;
A
#
# COMPACT_ATOMS: atom_id res chain seq x y z
N MET A 1 -11.24 0.48 5.84
CA MET A 1 -10.97 -0.88 6.36
C MET A 1 -11.67 -0.97 7.73
N ARG A 2 -12.33 -2.08 8.09
CA ARG A 2 -12.83 -2.22 9.48
C ARG A 2 -11.60 -2.19 10.42
N PRO A 3 -11.68 -1.57 11.61
CA PRO A 3 -10.57 -1.57 12.55
C PRO A 3 -10.19 -3.01 12.90
N ILE A 4 -8.89 -3.32 12.85
CA ILE A 4 -8.36 -4.65 13.14
C ILE A 4 -8.44 -4.83 14.66
N ALA A 5 -9.07 -5.91 15.11
CA ALA A 5 -9.28 -6.14 16.52
C ALA A 5 -7.97 -6.58 17.21
N THR A 6 -7.47 -5.76 18.12
CA THR A 6 -6.38 -6.12 19.04
C THR A 6 -6.92 -7.01 20.16
N ARG A 7 -6.21 -8.10 20.44
CA ARG A 7 -6.48 -9.07 21.51
C ARG A 7 -5.25 -9.21 22.39
N TYR A 8 -5.38 -9.91 23.52
CA TYR A 8 -4.28 -10.10 24.47
C TYR A 8 -4.07 -11.57 24.81
N ALA A 9 -2.83 -12.04 24.65
CA ALA A 9 -2.37 -13.34 25.12
C ALA A 9 -1.78 -13.22 26.52
N ARG A 10 -1.95 -14.24 27.36
CA ARG A 10 -1.29 -14.30 28.67
C ARG A 10 0.04 -15.03 28.53
N SER A 11 1.13 -14.36 28.87
CA SER A 11 2.49 -14.92 28.93
C SER A 11 3.02 -14.75 30.34
N GLY A 12 2.95 -15.81 31.16
CA GLY A 12 3.16 -15.70 32.61
C GLY A 12 2.21 -14.66 33.23
N ASP A 13 2.78 -13.60 33.80
CA ASP A 13 2.04 -12.52 34.45
C ASP A 13 1.82 -11.29 33.58
N VAL A 14 2.32 -11.29 32.34
CA VAL A 14 2.13 -10.18 31.39
C VAL A 14 1.09 -10.48 30.31
N ARG A 15 0.51 -9.42 29.76
CA ARG A 15 -0.39 -9.41 28.61
C ARG A 15 0.36 -8.96 27.36
N ILE A 16 0.32 -9.81 26.33
CA ILE A 16 0.93 -9.54 25.03
C ILE A 16 -0.17 -9.21 24.04
N ALA A 17 -0.18 -7.97 23.55
CA ALA A 17 -1.12 -7.51 22.55
C ALA A 17 -0.81 -8.16 21.20
N TYR A 18 -1.83 -8.66 20.52
CA TYR A 18 -1.70 -9.30 19.20
C TYR A 18 -2.90 -9.03 18.29
N GLN A 19 -2.66 -9.12 16.99
CA GLN A 19 -3.66 -9.04 15.93
C GLN A 19 -3.50 -10.24 15.00
N VAL A 20 -4.60 -10.65 14.38
CA VAL A 20 -4.61 -11.69 13.34
C VAL A 20 -5.28 -11.12 12.10
N VAL A 21 -4.59 -11.17 10.96
CA VAL A 21 -5.06 -10.64 9.68
C VAL A 21 -4.80 -11.64 8.55
N GLY A 22 -5.62 -11.61 7.51
CA GLY A 22 -5.57 -12.59 6.42
C GLY A 22 -6.29 -13.89 6.76
N GLN A 23 -6.48 -14.73 5.74
CA GLN A 23 -7.17 -16.04 5.81
C GLN A 23 -6.38 -17.11 5.02
N GLY A 24 -5.07 -16.90 4.84
CA GLY A 24 -4.23 -17.81 4.08
C GLY A 24 -4.13 -19.21 4.73
N PRO A 25 -3.67 -20.21 3.98
CA PRO A 25 -3.74 -21.63 4.36
C PRO A 25 -2.76 -22.04 5.47
N PHE A 26 -1.85 -21.16 5.89
CA PHE A 26 -0.90 -21.40 6.97
C PHE A 26 -0.68 -20.13 7.79
N ASP A 27 -0.23 -20.32 9.03
CA ASP A 27 0.07 -19.22 9.94
C ASP A 27 1.49 -18.69 9.71
N LEU A 28 1.61 -17.37 9.70
CA LEU A 28 2.87 -16.64 9.70
C LEU A 28 2.92 -15.75 10.93
N VAL A 29 3.86 -15.98 11.83
CA VAL A 29 4.07 -15.10 13.00
C VAL A 29 5.17 -14.10 12.65
N PHE A 30 4.85 -12.82 12.71
CA PHE A 30 5.83 -11.75 12.56
C PHE A 30 6.36 -11.32 13.93
N VAL A 31 7.63 -11.60 14.18
CA VAL A 31 8.37 -11.20 15.38
C VAL A 31 9.10 -9.88 15.08
N PRO A 32 8.64 -8.74 15.62
CA PRO A 32 9.15 -7.43 15.23
C PRO A 32 10.52 -7.12 15.86
N GLY A 33 11.15 -6.05 15.37
CA GLY A 33 12.45 -5.57 15.81
C GLY A 33 12.42 -4.77 17.11
N PHE A 34 13.38 -3.84 17.27
CA PHE A 34 13.64 -3.12 18.53
C PHE A 34 12.39 -2.64 19.27
N ILE A 35 11.50 -1.96 18.56
CA ILE A 35 10.22 -1.46 19.04
C ILE A 35 9.09 -1.86 18.08
N SER A 36 7.87 -1.97 18.59
CA SER A 36 6.67 -2.24 17.79
C SER A 36 5.45 -1.53 18.39
N ASN A 37 4.46 -1.26 17.54
CA ASN A 37 3.16 -0.77 17.95
C ASN A 37 2.10 -1.18 16.92
N LEU A 38 1.20 -2.09 17.31
CA LEU A 38 0.18 -2.68 16.43
C LEU A 38 -0.76 -1.65 15.78
N ASP A 39 -1.10 -0.56 16.47
CA ASP A 39 -1.99 0.46 15.91
C ASP A 39 -1.26 1.31 14.87
N LEU A 40 0.01 1.64 15.11
CA LEU A 40 0.81 2.47 14.21
C LEU A 40 1.30 1.74 12.97
N HIS A 41 1.41 0.41 13.01
CA HIS A 41 1.84 -0.40 11.85
C HIS A 41 0.98 -0.18 10.59
N TRP A 42 -0.26 0.27 10.75
CA TRP A 42 -1.22 0.49 9.66
C TRP A 42 -1.28 1.94 9.16
N GLU A 43 -0.42 2.82 9.66
CA GLU A 43 -0.39 4.25 9.28
C GLU A 43 0.71 4.59 8.27
N ASP A 44 1.85 3.90 8.33
CA ASP A 44 2.92 4.04 7.33
C ASP A 44 2.59 3.21 6.08
N GLU A 45 2.86 3.80 4.92
CA GLU A 45 2.55 3.19 3.62
C GLU A 45 3.42 1.95 3.34
N GLY A 46 4.69 1.98 3.75
CA GLY A 46 5.61 0.86 3.59
C GLY A 46 5.25 -0.30 4.50
N TYR A 47 4.93 0.00 5.76
CA TYR A 47 4.52 -0.98 6.77
C TYR A 47 3.19 -1.64 6.38
N THR A 48 2.16 -0.83 6.08
CA THR A 48 0.87 -1.33 5.63
C THR A 48 1.01 -2.20 4.39
N ARG A 49 1.87 -1.83 3.44
CA ARG A 49 2.13 -2.60 2.22
C ARG A 49 2.75 -3.96 2.54
N LEU A 50 3.76 -4.02 3.41
CA LEU A 50 4.38 -5.27 3.84
C LEU A 50 3.32 -6.19 4.47
N LEU A 51 2.55 -5.69 5.44
CA LEU A 51 1.55 -6.49 6.15
C LEU A 51 0.42 -6.96 5.24
N SER A 52 -0.04 -6.09 4.32
CA SER A 52 -1.06 -6.45 3.33
C SER A 52 -0.57 -7.56 2.39
N ARG A 53 0.71 -7.50 1.99
CA ARG A 53 1.32 -8.54 1.14
C ARG A 53 1.50 -9.85 1.89
N LEU A 54 2.02 -9.83 3.11
CA LEU A 54 2.19 -11.05 3.90
C LEU A 54 0.85 -11.71 4.22
N SER A 55 -0.19 -10.93 4.51
CA SER A 55 -1.52 -11.43 4.84
C SER A 55 -2.36 -11.88 3.63
N SER A 56 -1.92 -11.60 2.39
CA SER A 56 -2.64 -12.05 1.20
C SER A 56 -2.46 -13.54 0.93
N PHE A 57 -1.36 -14.15 1.40
CA PHE A 57 -1.07 -15.58 1.22
C PHE A 57 -0.90 -16.35 2.53
N SER A 58 -1.02 -15.69 3.70
CA SER A 58 -0.93 -16.33 5.02
C SER A 58 -2.01 -15.79 5.96
N ARG A 59 -2.26 -16.53 7.05
CA ARG A 59 -2.90 -15.97 8.25
C ARG A 59 -1.80 -15.37 9.10
N LEU A 60 -1.66 -14.05 8.99
CA LEU A 60 -0.57 -13.30 9.61
C LEU A 60 -0.93 -12.95 11.06
N ILE A 61 -0.08 -13.38 11.98
CA ILE A 61 -0.16 -13.15 13.42
C ILE A 61 0.89 -12.09 13.78
N LEU A 62 0.41 -10.94 14.24
CA LEU A 62 1.21 -9.79 14.64
C LEU A 62 1.13 -9.64 16.15
N PHE A 63 2.20 -9.20 16.80
CA PHE A 63 2.15 -8.86 18.21
C PHE A 63 3.11 -7.74 18.56
N ASP A 64 2.82 -7.06 19.66
CA ASP A 64 3.78 -6.15 20.28
C ASP A 64 4.63 -6.90 21.28
N LYS A 65 5.96 -6.81 21.18
CA LYS A 65 6.86 -7.45 22.15
C LYS A 65 6.57 -6.92 23.56
N ARG A 66 6.77 -7.75 24.58
CA ARG A 66 6.75 -7.27 25.98
C ARG A 66 7.63 -6.02 26.13
N GLY A 67 7.14 -5.03 26.86
CA GLY A 67 7.82 -3.73 27.00
C GLY A 67 7.51 -2.72 25.90
N THR A 68 6.85 -3.12 24.81
CA THR A 68 6.59 -2.27 23.65
C THR A 68 5.10 -2.16 23.30
N GLY A 69 4.74 -1.08 22.62
CA GLY A 69 3.44 -0.90 21.99
C GLY A 69 2.27 -1.06 22.97
N LEU A 70 1.31 -1.90 22.61
CA LEU A 70 0.10 -2.15 23.39
C LEU A 70 0.27 -3.25 24.45
N SER A 71 1.43 -3.92 24.50
CA SER A 71 1.73 -4.96 25.50
C SER A 71 2.17 -4.36 26.85
N ASP A 72 2.07 -5.17 27.90
CA ASP A 72 2.50 -4.78 29.24
C ASP A 72 3.98 -4.37 29.25
N ARG A 73 4.31 -3.42 30.12
CA ARG A 73 5.66 -2.88 30.28
C ARG A 73 6.53 -3.81 31.12
N VAL A 74 7.84 -3.75 30.89
CA VAL A 74 8.82 -4.52 31.66
C VAL A 74 9.41 -3.65 32.76
N ASP A 75 9.72 -4.26 33.90
CA ASP A 75 10.50 -3.59 34.94
C ASP A 75 11.94 -3.40 34.44
N ALA A 76 12.42 -2.14 34.44
CA ALA A 76 13.75 -1.79 34.00
C ALA A 76 14.86 -2.39 34.90
N ASN A 77 14.52 -2.77 36.14
CA ASN A 77 15.45 -3.39 37.10
C ASN A 77 15.43 -4.92 37.06
N ALA A 78 14.44 -5.52 36.40
CA ALA A 78 14.28 -6.97 36.30
C ALA A 78 14.02 -7.35 34.83
N LEU A 79 15.09 -7.30 34.04
CA LEU A 79 15.02 -7.50 32.59
C LEU A 79 14.74 -8.98 32.25
N PRO A 80 13.69 -9.30 31.46
CA PRO A 80 13.40 -10.66 31.06
C PRO A 80 14.48 -11.25 30.14
N SER A 81 14.75 -12.54 30.31
CA SER A 81 15.69 -13.27 29.47
C SER A 81 15.19 -13.38 28.01
N LEU A 82 16.07 -13.81 27.09
CA LEU A 82 15.64 -14.13 25.72
C LEU A 82 14.61 -15.27 25.68
N GLU A 83 14.75 -16.27 26.56
CA GLU A 83 13.78 -17.37 26.70
C GLU A 83 12.42 -16.86 27.13
N THR A 84 12.36 -16.02 28.15
CA THR A 84 11.11 -15.40 28.62
C THR A 84 10.44 -14.54 27.55
N ARG A 85 11.22 -13.87 26.69
CA ARG A 85 10.71 -13.13 25.53
C ARG A 85 10.21 -14.07 24.43
N MET A 86 10.93 -15.16 24.15
CA MET A 86 10.53 -16.20 23.19
C MET A 86 9.22 -16.89 23.62
N ASP A 87 8.95 -17.03 24.92
CA ASP A 87 7.67 -17.53 25.44
C ASP A 87 6.47 -16.64 25.05
N ASP A 88 6.67 -15.36 24.75
CA ASP A 88 5.59 -14.50 24.22
C ASP A 88 5.12 -14.97 22.86
N VAL A 89 6.05 -15.39 22.00
CA VAL A 89 5.74 -15.95 20.68
C VAL A 89 4.85 -17.18 20.86
N ARG A 90 5.22 -18.06 21.79
CA ARG A 90 4.45 -19.26 22.12
C ARG A 90 3.07 -18.92 22.66
N ALA A 91 2.97 -17.98 23.61
CA ALA A 91 1.71 -17.56 24.20
C ALA A 91 0.76 -16.92 23.18
N VAL A 92 1.29 -16.09 22.27
CA VAL A 92 0.51 -15.49 21.18
C VAL A 92 0.05 -16.56 20.19
N MET A 93 0.92 -17.51 19.82
CA MET A 93 0.53 -18.65 18.98
C MET A 93 -0.60 -19.46 19.62
N ASP A 94 -0.48 -19.81 20.91
CA ASP A 94 -1.48 -20.58 21.65
C ASP A 94 -2.82 -19.81 21.71
N ALA A 95 -2.80 -18.51 22.04
CA ALA A 95 -3.99 -17.65 22.09
C ALA A 95 -4.62 -17.41 20.71
N ALA A 96 -3.83 -17.46 19.64
CA ALA A 96 -4.31 -17.38 18.27
C ALA A 96 -4.84 -18.72 17.74
N GLY A 97 -4.64 -19.83 18.47
CA GLY A 97 -4.96 -21.19 18.01
C GLY A 97 -4.01 -21.69 16.92
N SER A 98 -2.74 -21.26 16.93
CA SER A 98 -1.71 -21.67 15.98
C SER A 98 -0.84 -22.78 16.58
N THR A 99 -0.99 -24.01 16.08
CA THR A 99 -0.18 -25.14 16.54
C THR A 99 1.18 -25.17 15.84
N ARG A 100 1.27 -24.72 14.59
CA ARG A 100 2.51 -24.69 13.81
C ARG A 100 2.49 -23.52 12.83
N ALA A 101 3.57 -22.73 12.79
CA ALA A 101 3.65 -21.53 11.96
C ALA A 101 5.00 -21.37 11.26
N ALA A 102 5.02 -20.61 10.18
CA ALA A 102 6.25 -19.97 9.70
C ALA A 102 6.58 -18.79 10.63
N LEU A 103 7.86 -18.59 10.95
CA LEU A 103 8.31 -17.45 11.76
C LEU A 103 9.08 -16.46 10.90
N LEU A 104 8.67 -15.20 10.92
CA LEU A 104 9.41 -14.08 10.34
C LEU A 104 10.01 -13.25 11.47
N GLY A 105 11.32 -13.38 11.70
CA GLY A 105 12.05 -12.56 12.67
C GLY A 105 12.77 -11.41 11.98
N ALA A 106 12.38 -10.16 12.28
CA ALA A 106 13.08 -8.98 11.77
C ALA A 106 13.95 -8.33 12.84
N SER A 107 15.21 -8.01 12.52
CA SER A 107 16.14 -7.35 13.44
C SER A 107 16.29 -8.14 14.75
N GLU A 108 16.03 -7.53 15.91
CA GLU A 108 15.94 -8.19 17.23
C GLU A 108 14.97 -9.39 17.25
N GLY A 109 13.92 -9.39 16.43
CA GLY A 109 13.02 -10.53 16.35
C GLY A 109 13.68 -11.79 15.81
N ALA A 110 14.81 -11.68 15.09
CA ALA A 110 15.53 -12.80 14.52
C ALA A 110 16.14 -13.75 15.58
N PRO A 111 16.94 -13.31 16.56
CA PRO A 111 17.46 -14.19 17.62
C PRO A 111 16.35 -14.84 18.44
N MET A 112 15.21 -14.18 18.63
CA MET A 112 14.05 -14.77 19.30
C MET A 112 13.39 -15.88 18.46
N ALA A 113 13.24 -15.65 17.16
CA ALA A 113 12.72 -16.66 16.22
C ALA A 113 13.70 -17.84 16.03
N ILE A 114 15.02 -17.59 16.06
CA ILE A 114 16.07 -18.62 16.09
C ILE A 114 15.90 -19.53 17.31
N LEU A 115 15.80 -18.93 18.50
CA LEU A 115 15.65 -19.69 19.74
C LEU A 115 14.35 -20.51 19.72
N PHE A 116 13.23 -19.90 19.28
CA PHE A 116 11.96 -20.62 19.14
C PHE A 116 12.08 -21.81 18.18
N ALA A 117 12.68 -21.62 17.01
CA ALA A 117 12.82 -22.66 15.99
C ALA A 117 13.67 -23.85 16.45
N ALA A 118 14.70 -23.58 17.26
CA ALA A 118 15.54 -24.61 17.85
C ALA A 118 14.86 -25.35 19.01
N THR A 119 14.11 -24.64 19.85
CA THR A 119 13.42 -25.21 21.02
C THR A 119 12.17 -25.99 20.63
N TYR A 120 11.43 -25.51 19.61
CA TYR A 120 10.14 -26.06 19.19
C TYR A 120 10.11 -26.38 17.69
N PRO A 121 10.91 -27.35 17.21
CA PRO A 121 10.96 -27.72 15.79
C PRO A 121 9.60 -28.21 15.26
N GLU A 122 8.79 -28.88 16.08
CA GLU A 122 7.45 -29.36 15.73
C GLU A 122 6.43 -28.22 15.55
N ARG A 123 6.65 -27.09 16.24
CA ARG A 123 5.83 -25.87 16.15
C ARG A 123 6.31 -24.95 15.02
N THR A 124 7.44 -25.25 14.40
CA THR A 124 8.10 -24.40 13.40
C THR A 124 7.98 -25.04 12.01
N ARG A 125 7.24 -24.38 11.11
CA ARG A 125 7.12 -24.80 9.70
C ARG A 125 8.38 -24.44 8.92
N SER A 126 8.81 -23.20 9.06
CA SER A 126 9.92 -22.58 8.33
C SER A 126 10.34 -21.31 9.06
N LEU A 127 11.56 -20.86 8.81
CA LEU A 127 12.15 -19.68 9.44
C LEU A 127 12.55 -18.66 8.37
N VAL A 128 12.17 -17.40 8.55
CA VAL A 128 12.57 -16.28 7.72
C VAL A 128 13.21 -15.24 8.62
N LEU A 129 14.46 -14.88 8.38
CA LEU A 129 15.16 -13.86 9.15
C LEU A 129 15.52 -12.67 8.26
N TYR A 130 15.09 -11.48 8.66
CA TYR A 130 15.36 -10.25 7.95
C TYR A 130 16.26 -9.34 8.79
N GLY A 131 17.42 -8.93 8.25
CA GLY A 131 18.34 -8.03 8.97
C GLY A 131 18.74 -8.55 10.36
N GLY A 132 18.75 -9.88 10.53
CA GLY A 132 18.93 -10.55 11.82
C GLY A 132 20.38 -10.80 12.17
N TYR A 133 20.63 -11.03 13.46
CA TYR A 133 21.96 -11.30 14.02
C TYR A 133 21.92 -12.39 15.09
N ALA A 134 23.04 -13.09 15.30
CA ALA A 134 23.18 -14.10 16.35
C ALA A 134 23.81 -13.56 17.64
N ASN A 135 24.52 -12.43 17.59
CA ASN A 135 25.17 -11.81 18.74
C ASN A 135 25.11 -10.28 18.59
N PHE A 136 24.57 -9.59 19.58
CA PHE A 136 24.34 -8.15 19.47
C PHE A 136 25.64 -7.36 19.38
N HIS A 137 26.60 -7.65 20.26
CA HIS A 137 27.83 -6.86 20.33
C HIS A 137 28.73 -7.02 19.12
N LYS A 138 28.68 -8.17 18.45
CA LYS A 138 29.48 -8.45 17.27
C LYS A 138 28.98 -7.73 16.02
N TRP A 139 27.66 -7.60 15.84
CA TRP A 139 27.09 -7.19 14.55
C TRP A 139 26.15 -5.97 14.61
N VAL A 140 25.79 -5.49 15.80
CA VAL A 140 24.88 -4.35 15.96
C VAL A 140 25.59 -3.19 16.63
N MET A 141 26.17 -3.44 17.81
CA MET A 141 26.74 -2.37 18.60
C MET A 141 27.84 -2.88 19.56
N PRO A 142 29.10 -2.44 19.38
CA PRO A 142 30.19 -2.68 20.32
C PRO A 142 29.84 -2.30 21.76
N PRO A 143 30.36 -3.01 22.79
CA PRO A 143 30.03 -2.76 24.19
C PRO A 143 30.27 -1.32 24.66
N ASP A 144 31.35 -0.70 24.19
CA ASP A 144 31.76 0.67 24.51
C ASP A 144 30.79 1.75 23.98
N ARG A 145 29.90 1.40 23.04
CA ARG A 145 28.88 2.31 22.51
C ARG A 145 27.50 2.16 23.17
N LEU A 146 27.31 1.16 24.02
CA LEU A 146 26.00 0.87 24.62
C LEU A 146 25.54 2.00 25.55
N ASP A 147 26.38 2.41 26.48
CA ASP A 147 26.03 3.45 27.46
C ASP A 147 25.75 4.78 26.76
N ALA A 148 26.59 5.18 25.79
CA ALA A 148 26.36 6.38 24.99
C ALA A 148 25.03 6.33 24.20
N PHE A 149 24.62 5.16 23.70
CA PHE A 149 23.32 5.00 23.05
C PHE A 149 22.16 5.15 24.05
N ILE A 150 22.31 4.63 25.25
CA ILE A 150 21.30 4.73 26.31
C ILE A 150 21.18 6.20 26.77
N ASP A 151 22.29 6.89 27.01
CA ASP A 151 22.31 8.30 27.41
C ASP A 151 21.65 9.20 26.32
N ALA A 152 21.94 8.92 25.04
CA ALA A 152 21.28 9.60 23.93
C ALA A 152 19.79 9.29 23.86
N THR A 153 19.38 8.08 24.24
CA THR A 153 17.96 7.69 24.32
C THR A 153 17.24 8.47 25.42
N GLU A 154 17.86 8.69 26.58
CA GLU A 154 17.23 9.46 27.66
C GLU A 154 16.93 10.91 27.27
N THR A 155 17.74 11.49 26.38
CA THR A 155 17.67 12.92 26.01
C THR A 155 16.93 13.17 24.70
N CYS A 156 17.06 12.29 23.70
CA CYS A 156 16.56 12.52 22.35
C CYS A 156 15.45 11.55 21.92
N TRP A 157 15.08 10.56 22.73
CA TRP A 157 14.04 9.60 22.37
C TRP A 157 12.69 10.26 22.15
N GLY A 158 12.02 9.89 21.06
CA GLY A 158 10.74 10.46 20.69
C GLY A 158 10.85 11.75 19.88
N THR A 159 12.04 12.24 19.57
CA THR A 159 12.23 13.38 18.66
C THR A 159 12.39 12.93 17.20
N GLY A 160 12.56 11.64 16.96
CA GLY A 160 12.90 11.07 15.67
C GLY A 160 14.40 11.07 15.36
N ALA A 161 15.26 11.52 16.29
CA ALA A 161 16.72 11.56 16.12
C ALA A 161 17.34 10.19 15.79
N THR A 162 16.69 9.08 16.14
CA THR A 162 17.21 7.75 15.81
C THR A 162 17.01 7.38 14.33
N LEU A 163 16.15 8.09 13.59
CA LEU A 163 15.79 7.78 12.21
C LEU A 163 17.01 7.58 11.30
N ALA A 164 18.02 8.45 11.40
CA ALA A 164 19.21 8.36 10.57
C ALA A 164 20.00 7.04 10.76
N ASN A 165 19.89 6.43 11.95
CA ASN A 165 20.56 5.17 12.27
C ASN A 165 19.75 3.93 11.85
N PHE A 166 18.47 4.11 11.50
CA PHE A 166 17.59 3.01 11.12
C PHE A 166 17.15 3.10 9.66
N ALA A 167 16.67 4.24 9.19
CA ALA A 167 16.24 4.44 7.80
C ALA A 167 16.83 5.74 7.23
N PRO A 168 18.16 5.81 6.99
CA PRO A 168 18.80 6.99 6.44
C PRO A 168 18.28 7.39 5.04
N GLY A 169 17.64 6.49 4.30
CA GLY A 169 16.94 6.80 3.04
C GLY A 169 15.66 7.62 3.22
N ARG A 170 15.18 7.83 4.45
CA ARG A 170 13.92 8.51 4.77
C ARG A 170 14.08 9.78 5.61
N VAL A 171 15.32 10.24 5.85
CA VAL A 171 15.58 11.42 6.69
C VAL A 171 15.00 12.71 6.10
N ASP A 172 14.98 12.83 4.78
CA ASP A 172 14.44 13.99 4.07
C ASP A 172 12.91 13.93 3.89
N ASP A 173 12.28 12.83 4.30
CA ASP A 173 10.82 12.67 4.31
C ASP A 173 10.26 13.18 5.64
N THR A 174 9.91 14.46 5.70
CA THR A 174 9.38 15.12 6.91
C THR A 174 8.15 14.40 7.48
N ARG A 175 7.29 13.82 6.63
CA ARG A 175 6.11 13.07 7.09
C ARG A 175 6.55 11.79 7.81
N PHE A 176 7.47 11.05 7.21
CA PHE A 176 8.02 9.84 7.83
C PHE A 176 8.82 10.16 9.09
N ALA A 177 9.61 11.23 9.12
CA ALA A 177 10.34 11.65 10.31
C ALA A 177 9.41 11.98 11.48
N ASN A 178 8.32 12.72 11.23
CA ASN A 178 7.30 13.00 12.23
C ASN A 178 6.57 11.74 12.70
N TRP A 179 6.26 10.82 11.77
CA TRP A 179 5.67 9.53 12.11
C TRP A 179 6.64 8.68 12.95
N TRP A 180 7.93 8.65 12.60
CA TRP A 180 8.97 7.91 13.31
C TRP A 180 9.14 8.43 14.75
N ALA A 181 9.19 9.75 14.94
CA ALA A 181 9.21 10.35 16.27
C ALA A 181 7.99 9.94 17.12
N ARG A 182 6.80 9.86 16.51
CA ARG A 182 5.59 9.36 17.18
C ARG A 182 5.70 7.86 17.47
N PHE A 183 6.21 7.07 16.52
CA PHE A 183 6.42 5.64 16.66
C PHE A 183 7.36 5.33 17.83
N GLU A 184 8.46 6.07 17.99
CA GLU A 184 9.34 5.98 19.17
C GLU A 184 8.54 6.16 20.47
N ARG A 185 7.84 7.30 20.63
CA ARG A 185 7.12 7.65 21.88
C ARG A 185 6.00 6.68 22.23
N LEU A 186 5.22 6.24 21.24
CA LEU A 186 4.07 5.37 21.45
C LEU A 186 4.46 3.89 21.54
N SER A 187 5.64 3.51 21.06
CA SER A 187 6.15 2.15 21.23
C SER A 187 6.85 1.98 22.57
N ALA A 188 7.68 2.93 23.00
CA ALA A 188 8.42 2.86 24.26
C ALA A 188 8.65 4.25 24.88
N SER A 189 8.65 4.32 26.22
CA SER A 189 9.22 5.47 26.93
C SER A 189 10.76 5.45 26.83
N PRO A 190 11.46 6.57 27.09
CA PRO A 190 12.93 6.60 27.08
C PRO A 190 13.56 5.54 28.00
N THR A 191 13.06 5.40 29.23
CA THR A 191 13.51 4.36 30.18
C THR A 191 13.29 2.96 29.62
N ALA A 192 12.13 2.69 29.00
CA ALA A 192 11.84 1.39 28.40
C ALA A 192 12.75 1.10 27.19
N ALA A 193 13.05 2.11 26.36
CA ALA A 193 13.98 1.99 25.24
C ALA A 193 15.41 1.67 25.72
N GLY A 194 15.87 2.31 26.80
CA GLY A 194 17.14 1.96 27.44
C GLY A 194 17.15 0.53 28.01
N ALA A 195 16.06 0.09 28.64
CA ALA A 195 15.91 -1.29 29.10
C ALA A 195 15.94 -2.31 27.94
N LEU A 196 15.27 -2.00 26.82
CA LEU A 196 15.32 -2.81 25.59
C LEU A 196 16.74 -2.92 25.03
N ALA A 197 17.50 -1.82 25.02
CA ALA A 197 18.90 -1.84 24.59
C ALA A 197 19.75 -2.77 25.46
N ARG A 198 19.59 -2.70 26.80
CA ARG A 198 20.28 -3.60 27.75
C ARG A 198 19.88 -5.07 27.57
N MET A 199 18.60 -5.34 27.33
CA MET A 199 18.12 -6.71 27.01
C MET A 199 18.73 -7.25 25.72
N ASN A 200 18.91 -6.39 24.72
CA ASN A 200 19.48 -6.77 23.43
C ASN A 200 20.98 -6.99 23.49
N ALA A 201 21.69 -6.21 24.30
CA ALA A 201 23.12 -6.40 24.55
C ALA A 201 23.47 -7.81 25.07
N GLN A 202 22.55 -8.46 25.78
CA GLN A 202 22.72 -9.82 26.31
C GLN A 202 22.46 -10.93 25.29
N ILE A 203 22.04 -10.61 24.06
CA ILE A 203 21.68 -11.61 23.06
C ILE A 203 22.94 -12.29 22.51
N ASP A 204 23.02 -13.61 22.71
CA ASP A 204 23.91 -14.51 22.01
C ASP A 204 23.23 -15.87 21.77
N VAL A 205 22.93 -16.18 20.51
CA VAL A 205 22.29 -17.43 20.07
C VAL A 205 23.20 -18.22 19.12
N ARG A 206 24.50 -17.91 19.06
CA ARG A 206 25.44 -18.52 18.11
C ARG A 206 25.51 -20.04 18.24
N GLU A 207 25.51 -20.55 19.46
CA GLU A 207 25.62 -21.99 19.75
C GLU A 207 24.33 -22.76 19.42
N VAL A 208 23.20 -22.06 19.27
CA VAL A 208 21.89 -22.66 18.96
C VAL A 208 21.69 -22.87 17.46
N LEU A 209 22.43 -22.15 16.61
CA LEU A 209 22.23 -22.17 15.15
C LEU A 209 22.29 -23.57 14.51
N PRO A 210 23.21 -24.47 14.91
CA PRO A 210 23.28 -25.81 14.30
C PRO A 210 22.09 -26.72 14.59
N SER A 211 21.29 -26.44 15.63
CA SER A 211 20.13 -27.27 15.97
C SER A 211 18.85 -26.90 15.23
N ILE A 212 18.86 -25.82 14.42
CA ILE A 212 17.72 -25.41 13.63
C ILE A 212 17.49 -26.41 12.49
N MET A 213 16.36 -27.12 12.56
CA MET A 213 15.94 -28.10 11.54
C MET A 213 15.01 -27.52 10.48
N ALA A 214 14.40 -26.36 10.76
CA ALA A 214 13.45 -25.73 9.86
C ALA A 214 14.15 -25.15 8.61
N PRO A 215 13.57 -25.30 7.39
CA PRO A 215 14.03 -24.57 6.22
C PRO A 215 14.13 -23.09 6.54
N THR A 216 15.25 -22.46 6.19
CA THR A 216 15.55 -21.09 6.60
C THR A 216 15.87 -20.19 5.41
N LEU A 217 15.18 -19.05 5.31
CA LEU A 217 15.51 -17.94 4.41
C LEU A 217 16.11 -16.79 5.21
N LEU A 218 17.20 -16.24 4.72
CA LEU A 218 17.85 -15.04 5.25
C LEU A 218 17.76 -13.94 4.19
N ILE A 219 17.26 -12.77 4.57
CA ILE A 219 17.21 -11.58 3.72
C ILE A 219 17.99 -10.47 4.41
N HIS A 220 18.95 -9.85 3.71
CA HIS A 220 19.75 -8.77 4.27
C HIS A 220 20.02 -7.68 3.23
N ARG A 221 20.02 -6.41 3.65
CA ARG A 221 20.39 -5.29 2.77
C ARG A 221 21.89 -5.07 2.74
N ARG A 222 22.49 -4.99 1.56
CA ARG A 222 23.95 -4.93 1.41
C ARG A 222 24.63 -3.78 2.18
N ASN A 223 23.92 -2.67 2.40
CA ASN A 223 24.45 -1.49 3.10
C ASN A 223 23.61 -1.14 4.33
N ASP A 224 23.04 -2.15 5.01
CA ASP A 224 22.19 -1.95 6.19
C ASP A 224 22.85 -1.04 7.24
N ALA A 225 22.15 0.03 7.61
CA ALA A 225 22.66 1.09 8.46
C ALA A 225 22.79 0.69 9.94
N ARG A 226 22.17 -0.43 10.35
CA ARG A 226 22.07 -0.82 11.76
C ARG A 226 22.71 -2.15 12.09
N VAL A 227 22.58 -3.14 11.21
CA VAL A 227 23.12 -4.48 11.42
C VAL A 227 24.13 -4.79 10.33
N ASP A 228 25.33 -5.19 10.72
CA ASP A 228 26.37 -5.58 9.77
C ASP A 228 25.91 -6.77 8.90
N PRO A 229 25.96 -6.68 7.55
CA PRO A 229 25.62 -7.78 6.64
C PRO A 229 26.37 -9.09 6.89
N ASP A 230 27.56 -9.04 7.50
CA ASP A 230 28.29 -10.25 7.91
C ASP A 230 27.53 -11.07 8.97
N ALA A 231 26.54 -10.48 9.65
CA ALA A 231 25.64 -11.18 10.56
C ALA A 231 24.85 -12.27 9.81
N SER A 232 24.17 -11.90 8.72
CA SER A 232 23.39 -12.86 7.94
C SER A 232 24.26 -13.83 7.16
N ARG A 233 25.47 -13.43 6.74
CA ARG A 233 26.45 -14.36 6.16
C ARG A 233 26.93 -15.38 7.19
N TYR A 234 27.13 -14.97 8.45
CA TYR A 234 27.45 -15.89 9.53
C TYR A 234 26.29 -16.85 9.81
N LEU A 235 25.06 -16.34 9.94
CA LEU A 235 23.85 -17.16 10.09
C LEU A 235 23.73 -18.19 8.97
N ALA A 236 23.92 -17.79 7.71
CA ALA A 236 23.82 -18.67 6.54
C ALA A 236 24.82 -19.84 6.59
N ARG A 237 26.02 -19.62 7.13
CA ARG A 237 27.05 -20.66 7.29
C ARG A 237 26.79 -21.60 8.45
N LYS A 238 26.01 -21.16 9.45
CA LYS A 238 25.83 -21.89 10.72
C LYS A 238 24.47 -22.57 10.86
N ILE A 239 23.46 -22.10 10.13
CA ILE A 239 22.15 -22.71 10.08
C ILE A 239 22.13 -23.74 8.92
N PRO A 240 21.83 -25.01 9.18
CA PRO A 240 21.69 -26.02 8.13
C PRO A 240 20.67 -25.61 7.06
N HIS A 241 21.02 -25.81 5.79
CA HIS A 241 20.14 -25.54 4.64
C HIS A 241 19.58 -24.11 4.54
N ALA A 242 20.26 -23.12 5.15
CA ALA A 242 19.86 -21.73 5.03
C ALA A 242 20.16 -21.15 3.64
N ARG A 243 19.19 -20.45 3.06
CA ARG A 243 19.35 -19.67 1.82
C ARG A 243 19.51 -18.21 2.17
N LEU A 244 20.64 -17.59 1.81
CA LEU A 244 20.85 -16.15 1.94
C LEU A 244 20.54 -15.43 0.64
N VAL A 245 19.77 -14.35 0.74
CA VAL A 245 19.51 -13.39 -0.34
C VAL A 245 19.88 -11.99 0.13
N GLU A 246 20.94 -11.43 -0.46
CA GLU A 246 21.33 -10.04 -0.23
C GLU A 246 20.66 -9.12 -1.26
N ILE A 247 19.94 -8.11 -0.78
CA ILE A 247 19.22 -7.13 -1.61
C ILE A 247 19.84 -5.73 -1.51
N THR A 248 19.56 -4.88 -2.50
CA THR A 248 20.00 -3.48 -2.50
C THR A 248 19.24 -2.69 -1.42
N GLY A 249 19.92 -1.72 -0.80
CA GLY A 249 19.33 -0.80 0.16
C GLY A 249 20.24 -0.57 1.36
N ARG A 250 19.89 0.45 2.15
CA ARG A 250 20.59 0.82 3.39
C ARG A 250 19.68 0.94 4.62
N ASP A 251 18.37 1.05 4.42
CA ASP A 251 17.44 1.16 5.53
C ASP A 251 17.27 -0.19 6.21
N HIS A 252 17.26 -0.21 7.53
CA HIS A 252 17.16 -1.39 8.36
C HIS A 252 15.73 -1.91 8.57
N PRO A 253 14.68 -1.08 8.73
CA PRO A 253 13.33 -1.62 8.89
C PRO A 253 12.88 -2.43 7.66
N ILE A 254 12.27 -3.59 7.91
CA ILE A 254 11.80 -4.50 6.83
C ILE A 254 10.75 -3.84 5.92
N TRP A 255 10.05 -2.83 6.45
CA TRP A 255 9.00 -2.08 5.77
C TRP A 255 9.45 -0.79 5.07
N THR A 256 10.75 -0.52 4.96
CA THR A 256 11.29 0.59 4.16
C THR A 256 11.99 0.08 2.90
N GLY A 257 12.49 0.96 2.03
CA GLY A 257 13.15 0.58 0.77
C GLY A 257 12.24 -0.23 -0.16
N ASP A 258 12.81 -1.24 -0.84
CA ASP A 258 12.05 -2.14 -1.72
C ASP A 258 11.30 -3.22 -0.92
N VAL A 259 10.17 -2.81 -0.36
CA VAL A 259 9.27 -3.67 0.42
C VAL A 259 8.68 -4.80 -0.43
N ASN A 260 8.42 -4.55 -1.72
CA ASN A 260 7.84 -5.55 -2.60
C ASN A 260 8.83 -6.69 -2.81
N ARG A 261 10.10 -6.39 -3.08
CA ARG A 261 11.12 -7.43 -3.24
C ARG A 261 11.27 -8.29 -2.00
N VAL A 262 11.21 -7.68 -0.81
CA VAL A 262 11.21 -8.44 0.46
C VAL A 262 10.00 -9.36 0.54
N ALA A 263 8.79 -8.84 0.33
CA ALA A 263 7.58 -9.66 0.37
C ALA A 263 7.58 -10.79 -0.68
N ASP A 264 8.06 -10.53 -1.90
CA ASP A 264 8.14 -11.53 -2.98
C ASP A 264 9.08 -12.68 -2.60
N LEU A 265 10.23 -12.39 -1.98
CA LEU A 265 11.17 -13.41 -1.50
C LEU A 265 10.58 -14.28 -0.39
N ILE A 266 9.81 -13.65 0.51
CA ILE A 266 9.12 -14.35 1.61
C ILE A 266 8.01 -15.24 1.07
N GLU A 267 7.18 -14.70 0.17
CA GLU A 267 6.09 -15.42 -0.49
C GLU A 267 6.65 -16.64 -1.24
N GLU A 268 7.62 -16.44 -2.14
CA GLU A 268 8.27 -17.51 -2.91
C GLU A 268 8.77 -18.64 -2.00
N PHE A 269 9.45 -18.29 -0.92
CA PHE A 269 10.01 -19.26 -0.01
C PHE A 269 8.95 -20.03 0.79
N LEU A 270 7.87 -19.37 1.21
CA LEU A 270 6.87 -19.99 2.09
C LEU A 270 5.81 -20.79 1.34
N THR A 271 5.51 -20.41 0.09
CA THR A 271 4.49 -21.07 -0.73
C THR A 271 5.10 -22.01 -1.78
N GLY A 272 6.38 -21.84 -2.13
CA GLY A 272 7.03 -22.57 -3.24
C GLY A 272 6.57 -22.12 -4.63
N THR A 273 5.56 -21.26 -4.72
CA THR A 273 5.19 -20.58 -5.96
C THR A 273 5.97 -19.28 -6.01
N HIS A 274 6.70 -19.02 -7.10
CA HIS A 274 7.13 -17.65 -7.35
C HIS A 274 5.90 -16.75 -7.23
N ALA A 275 5.96 -15.75 -6.34
CA ALA A 275 5.14 -14.57 -6.55
C ALA A 275 5.36 -14.23 -8.01
N PRO A 276 4.31 -14.15 -8.85
CA PRO A 276 4.51 -13.81 -10.25
C PRO A 276 5.47 -12.62 -10.23
N LEU A 277 6.64 -12.76 -10.90
CA LEU A 277 7.50 -11.62 -11.15
C LEU A 277 6.54 -10.64 -11.80
N ASP A 278 6.11 -9.64 -11.03
CA ASP A 278 4.89 -8.90 -11.31
C ASP A 278 5.24 -7.83 -12.35
N THR A 279 5.71 -8.28 -13.51
CA THR A 279 5.36 -7.69 -14.80
C THR A 279 3.88 -8.00 -15.09
N GLU A 280 2.98 -7.85 -14.11
CA GLU A 280 1.59 -7.49 -14.40
C GLU A 280 1.67 -6.08 -14.99
N ARG A 281 1.95 -6.05 -16.28
CA ARG A 281 1.65 -4.90 -17.10
C ARG A 281 0.14 -4.78 -17.08
N VAL A 282 -0.31 -3.75 -16.39
CA VAL A 282 -1.73 -3.45 -16.28
C VAL A 282 -1.99 -2.21 -17.09
N LEU A 283 -3.08 -2.25 -17.85
CA LEU A 283 -3.56 -1.08 -18.53
C LEU A 283 -3.99 -0.05 -17.48
N ALA A 284 -3.38 1.11 -17.48
CA ALA A 284 -3.70 2.19 -16.55
C ALA A 284 -3.71 3.54 -17.25
N ALA A 285 -4.51 4.47 -16.73
CA ALA A 285 -4.47 5.86 -17.13
C ALA A 285 -3.46 6.61 -16.25
N LEU A 286 -2.44 7.20 -16.86
CA LEU A 286 -1.53 8.13 -16.21
C LEU A 286 -2.01 9.57 -16.43
N LEU A 287 -2.04 10.33 -15.35
CA LEU A 287 -2.25 11.77 -15.35
C LEU A 287 -0.96 12.45 -14.90
N VAL A 288 -0.38 13.26 -15.79
CA VAL A 288 0.73 14.14 -15.46
C VAL A 288 0.18 15.56 -15.37
N THR A 289 0.34 16.18 -14.20
CA THR A 289 -0.08 17.55 -13.93
C THR A 289 1.16 18.40 -13.68
N ARG A 290 1.39 19.39 -14.52
CA ARG A 290 2.43 20.40 -14.34
C ARG A 290 1.83 21.66 -13.74
N ILE A 291 2.43 22.15 -12.67
CA ILE A 291 2.14 23.49 -12.16
C ILE A 291 2.92 24.47 -13.05
N ALA A 292 2.22 25.45 -13.62
CA ALA A 292 2.82 26.44 -14.51
C ALA A 292 2.96 27.79 -13.80
N ASP A 293 4.20 28.28 -13.74
CA ASP A 293 4.59 29.53 -13.09
C ASP A 293 3.80 30.74 -13.62
N THR A 294 3.05 31.37 -12.72
CA THR A 294 2.47 32.69 -12.95
C THR A 294 3.55 33.69 -12.57
N ALA A 295 4.32 34.17 -13.55
CA ALA A 295 5.50 35.06 -13.45
C ALA A 295 5.30 36.43 -12.73
N ARG A 296 4.29 36.56 -11.86
CA ARG A 296 3.87 37.75 -11.13
C ARG A 296 3.69 37.55 -9.62
N ILE A 297 3.85 36.35 -9.06
CA ILE A 297 3.46 36.07 -7.66
C ILE A 297 4.60 36.07 -6.63
N GLY A 298 5.87 36.08 -7.08
CA GLY A 298 7.04 36.12 -6.20
C GLY A 298 7.29 34.81 -5.42
N ASP A 299 8.55 34.54 -5.08
CA ASP A 299 9.01 33.22 -4.63
C ASP A 299 8.28 32.68 -3.39
N ARG A 300 7.97 33.55 -2.42
CA ARG A 300 7.26 33.13 -1.20
C ARG A 300 5.84 32.66 -1.50
N MET A 301 5.10 33.45 -2.28
CA MET A 301 3.71 33.13 -2.62
C MET A 301 3.63 31.93 -3.57
N TRP A 302 4.63 31.78 -4.45
CA TRP A 302 4.80 30.60 -5.29
C TRP A 302 4.98 29.34 -4.43
N SER A 303 5.91 29.37 -3.48
CA SER A 303 6.17 28.23 -2.59
C SER A 303 4.91 27.84 -1.81
N GLU A 304 4.23 28.82 -1.20
CA GLU A 304 2.99 28.58 -0.43
C GLU A 304 1.85 27.99 -1.29
N ARG A 305 1.61 28.55 -2.48
CA ARG A 305 0.54 28.08 -3.38
C ARG A 305 0.85 26.73 -4.00
N SER A 306 2.09 26.50 -4.42
CA SER A 306 2.54 25.22 -4.95
C SER A 306 2.44 24.11 -3.90
N GLN A 307 2.81 24.39 -2.64
CA GLN A 307 2.63 23.44 -1.54
C GLN A 307 1.14 23.12 -1.30
N ARG A 308 0.29 24.15 -1.23
CA ARG A 308 -1.16 23.98 -1.06
C ARG A 308 -1.79 23.19 -2.22
N PHE A 309 -1.31 23.41 -3.44
CA PHE A 309 -1.74 22.65 -4.61
C PHE A 309 -1.34 21.18 -4.50
N GLN A 310 -0.11 20.89 -4.09
CA GLN A 310 0.36 19.53 -3.89
C GLN A 310 -0.44 18.78 -2.81
N GLU A 311 -0.85 19.46 -1.73
CA GLU A 311 -1.76 18.89 -0.74
C GLU A 311 -3.14 18.57 -1.33
N THR A 312 -3.71 19.53 -2.05
CA THR A 312 -5.02 19.39 -2.73
C THR A 312 -4.98 18.27 -3.78
N TRP A 313 -3.85 18.14 -4.48
CA TRP A 313 -3.62 17.10 -5.47
C TRP A 313 -3.73 15.70 -4.88
N ARG A 314 -3.05 15.44 -3.76
CA ARG A 314 -3.14 14.13 -3.07
C ARG A 314 -4.57 13.79 -2.68
N LEU A 315 -5.32 14.78 -2.19
CA LEU A 315 -6.72 14.61 -1.78
C LEU A 315 -7.64 14.31 -2.99
N LEU A 316 -7.52 15.08 -4.07
CA LEU A 316 -8.36 14.89 -5.27
C LEU A 316 -8.06 13.58 -5.98
N VAL A 317 -6.78 13.20 -6.10
CA VAL A 317 -6.40 11.90 -6.66
C VAL A 317 -7.06 10.77 -5.87
N GLY A 318 -7.00 10.80 -4.53
CA GLY A 318 -7.67 9.81 -3.69
C GLY A 318 -9.20 9.83 -3.85
N ARG A 319 -9.82 11.02 -3.91
CA ARG A 319 -11.27 11.19 -4.10
C ARG A 319 -11.78 10.55 -5.39
N TYR A 320 -11.02 10.66 -6.47
CA TYR A 320 -11.35 10.07 -7.77
C TYR A 320 -10.85 8.63 -7.93
N GLY A 321 -10.41 7.98 -6.84
CA GLY A 321 -9.98 6.58 -6.84
C GLY A 321 -8.61 6.33 -7.47
N GLY A 322 -7.81 7.37 -7.68
CA GLY A 322 -6.45 7.28 -8.18
C GLY A 322 -5.42 7.07 -7.08
N ARG A 323 -4.17 6.84 -7.49
CA ARG A 323 -3.01 6.73 -6.62
C ARG A 323 -1.96 7.76 -7.03
N VAL A 324 -1.39 8.42 -6.04
CA VAL A 324 -0.21 9.27 -6.20
C VAL A 324 0.99 8.38 -6.51
N VAL A 325 1.78 8.78 -7.49
CA VAL A 325 2.87 7.96 -8.00
C VAL A 325 4.22 8.60 -7.71
N ALA A 326 4.43 9.82 -8.20
CA ALA A 326 5.71 10.50 -8.11
C ALA A 326 5.51 12.02 -8.17
N MET A 327 6.53 12.74 -7.70
CA MET A 327 6.60 14.19 -7.75
C MET A 327 8.04 14.58 -8.11
N HIS A 328 8.19 15.38 -9.16
CA HIS A 328 9.48 15.86 -9.66
C HIS A 328 9.39 17.37 -9.87
N GLY A 329 9.80 18.13 -8.86
CA GLY A 329 9.63 19.59 -8.85
C GLY A 329 8.15 19.96 -9.00
N GLU A 330 7.82 20.60 -10.12
CA GLU A 330 6.48 21.10 -10.46
C GLU A 330 5.64 20.08 -11.25
N THR A 331 6.17 18.87 -11.47
CA THR A 331 5.48 17.80 -12.20
C THR A 331 4.95 16.76 -11.22
N LEU A 332 3.64 16.54 -11.24
CA LEU A 332 2.91 15.63 -10.38
C LEU A 332 2.37 14.46 -11.21
N VAL A 333 2.61 13.23 -10.77
CA VAL A 333 2.24 12.02 -11.53
C VAL A 333 1.26 11.19 -10.73
N SER A 334 0.13 10.85 -11.36
CA SER A 334 -0.96 10.08 -10.75
C SER A 334 -1.39 8.94 -11.66
N ARG A 335 -1.90 7.87 -11.08
CA ARG A 335 -2.38 6.68 -11.79
C ARG A 335 -3.83 6.40 -11.45
N PHE A 336 -4.61 6.00 -12.46
CA PHE A 336 -5.99 5.57 -12.35
C PHE A 336 -6.20 4.24 -13.07
N ASP A 337 -7.13 3.45 -12.58
CA ASP A 337 -7.68 2.22 -13.18
C ASP A 337 -8.79 2.53 -14.20
N GLY A 338 -8.93 3.77 -14.66
CA GLY A 338 -9.80 4.12 -15.79
C GLY A 338 -9.62 5.56 -16.29
N PRO A 339 -9.66 5.79 -17.62
CA PRO A 339 -9.41 7.11 -18.24
C PRO A 339 -10.42 8.18 -17.83
N GLY A 340 -11.71 7.83 -17.71
CA GLY A 340 -12.73 8.79 -17.31
C GLY A 340 -12.53 9.36 -15.89
N ARG A 341 -11.96 8.56 -14.97
CA ARG A 341 -11.59 9.03 -13.63
C ARG A 341 -10.38 9.96 -13.67
N ALA A 342 -9.38 9.63 -14.49
CA ALA A 342 -8.22 10.49 -14.70
C ALA A 342 -8.62 11.87 -15.24
N ILE A 343 -9.49 11.93 -16.26
CA ILE A 343 -9.96 13.19 -16.84
C ILE A 343 -10.81 14.00 -15.86
N ARG A 344 -11.71 13.37 -15.10
CA ARG A 344 -12.47 14.07 -14.04
C ARG A 344 -11.58 14.62 -12.93
N CYS A 345 -10.59 13.85 -12.52
CA CYS A 345 -9.59 14.33 -11.57
C CYS A 345 -8.80 15.51 -12.15
N ALA A 346 -8.42 15.44 -13.42
CA ALA A 346 -7.71 16.53 -14.11
C ALA A 346 -8.54 17.83 -14.15
N ALA A 347 -9.84 17.73 -14.44
CA ALA A 347 -10.75 18.88 -14.40
C ALA A 347 -10.82 19.52 -13.01
N ALA A 348 -10.97 18.70 -11.96
CA ALA A 348 -10.99 19.18 -10.57
C ALA A 348 -9.64 19.80 -10.14
N LEU A 349 -8.51 19.25 -10.61
CA LEU A 349 -7.19 19.80 -10.35
C LEU A 349 -7.00 21.15 -11.05
N ARG A 350 -7.49 21.31 -12.28
CA ARG A 350 -7.47 22.59 -12.99
C ARG A 350 -8.26 23.66 -12.23
N GLU A 351 -9.45 23.33 -11.75
CA GLU A 351 -10.28 24.23 -10.95
C GLU A 351 -9.57 24.62 -9.64
N ALA A 352 -9.04 23.63 -8.91
CA ALA A 352 -8.28 23.87 -7.69
C ALA A 352 -7.03 24.74 -7.91
N ALA A 353 -6.33 24.57 -9.04
CA ALA A 353 -5.20 25.42 -9.40
C ALA A 353 -5.65 26.88 -9.61
N ASN A 354 -6.73 27.08 -10.36
CA ASN A 354 -7.29 28.40 -10.62
C ASN A 354 -7.74 29.10 -9.33
N ASP A 355 -8.38 28.38 -8.41
CA ASP A 355 -8.89 28.92 -7.14
C ASP A 355 -7.77 29.48 -6.24
N ILE A 356 -6.59 28.86 -6.28
CA ILE A 356 -5.41 29.33 -5.53
C ILE A 356 -4.50 30.23 -6.37
N GLY A 357 -4.92 30.60 -7.58
CA GLY A 357 -4.26 31.56 -8.45
C GLY A 357 -2.96 31.06 -9.07
N ILE A 358 -2.88 29.76 -9.40
CA ILE A 358 -1.82 29.18 -10.23
C ILE A 358 -2.44 28.52 -11.46
N ALA A 359 -1.63 28.24 -12.49
CA ALA A 359 -2.10 27.51 -13.67
C ALA A 359 -1.61 26.06 -13.62
N SER A 360 -2.39 25.14 -14.21
CA SER A 360 -1.97 23.75 -14.43
C SER A 360 -1.99 23.42 -15.92
N ALA A 361 -1.00 22.67 -16.41
CA ALA A 361 -1.01 22.04 -17.72
C ALA A 361 -1.02 20.52 -17.54
N GLN A 362 -1.91 19.81 -18.23
CA GLN A 362 -2.19 18.41 -17.91
C GLN A 362 -2.17 17.51 -19.15
N GLY A 363 -1.55 16.35 -18.99
CA GLY A 363 -1.48 15.30 -20.00
C GLY A 363 -2.00 13.97 -19.47
N VAL A 364 -2.88 13.32 -20.24
CA VAL A 364 -3.44 12.01 -19.91
C VAL A 364 -3.16 11.00 -21.01
N HIS A 365 -2.67 9.83 -20.64
CA HIS A 365 -2.47 8.73 -21.57
C HIS A 365 -2.81 7.40 -20.90
N VAL A 366 -3.29 6.44 -21.70
CA VAL A 366 -3.55 5.07 -21.26
C VAL A 366 -2.54 4.15 -21.93
N GLY A 367 -1.93 3.29 -21.13
CA GLY A 367 -1.02 2.27 -21.63
C GLY A 367 -0.67 1.26 -20.56
N GLU A 368 0.13 0.27 -20.96
CA GLU A 368 0.65 -0.73 -20.05
C GLU A 368 1.75 -0.15 -19.18
N ILE A 369 1.58 -0.28 -17.87
CA ILE A 369 2.61 0.07 -16.90
C ILE A 369 2.82 -1.08 -15.93
N GLU A 370 4.00 -1.13 -15.32
CA GLU A 370 4.26 -2.04 -14.21
C GLU A 370 3.24 -1.78 -13.09
N ALA A 371 2.55 -2.83 -12.64
CA ALA A 371 1.57 -2.72 -11.56
C ALA A 371 2.18 -2.18 -10.26
N ARG A 372 3.50 -2.40 -10.06
CA ARG A 372 4.27 -2.04 -8.87
C ARG A 372 5.42 -1.11 -9.22
N GLY A 373 5.66 -0.10 -8.39
CA GLY A 373 6.71 0.90 -8.59
C GLY A 373 6.23 2.15 -9.34
N PRO A 374 7.09 3.18 -9.47
CA PRO A 374 6.79 4.32 -10.33
C PRO A 374 6.74 3.85 -11.80
N PRO A 375 5.73 4.27 -12.59
CA PRO A 375 5.60 3.94 -13.98
C PRO A 375 6.84 4.46 -14.71
N ASN A 376 7.55 3.54 -15.34
CA ASN A 376 8.66 3.79 -16.22
C ASN A 376 8.25 3.39 -17.66
N GLY A 377 9.06 3.72 -18.65
CA GLY A 377 8.82 3.33 -20.04
C GLY A 377 7.90 4.26 -20.84
N LEU A 378 7.40 3.74 -21.96
CA LEU A 378 6.76 4.53 -23.03
C LEU A 378 5.51 5.27 -22.55
N THR A 379 4.62 4.62 -21.79
CA THR A 379 3.37 5.25 -21.32
C THR A 379 3.62 6.48 -20.45
N MET A 380 4.63 6.43 -19.58
CA MET A 380 5.03 7.58 -18.76
C MET A 380 5.62 8.70 -19.64
N ARG A 381 6.50 8.37 -20.59
CA ARG A 381 7.08 9.36 -21.52
C ARG A 381 6.00 10.06 -22.36
N VAL A 382 5.07 9.29 -22.91
CA VAL A 382 3.95 9.84 -23.68
C VAL A 382 3.08 10.76 -22.81
N ALA A 383 2.70 10.32 -21.60
CA ALA A 383 1.89 11.16 -20.70
C ALA A 383 2.60 12.47 -20.32
N THR A 384 3.90 12.42 -20.06
CA THR A 384 4.72 13.61 -19.78
C THR A 384 4.80 14.54 -21.00
N GLN A 385 5.09 14.01 -22.19
CA GLN A 385 5.17 14.85 -23.40
C GLN A 385 3.84 15.51 -23.74
N ILE A 386 2.71 14.81 -23.55
CA ILE A 386 1.38 15.42 -23.70
C ILE A 386 1.21 16.58 -22.71
N ALA A 387 1.63 16.42 -21.44
CA ALA A 387 1.57 17.48 -20.45
C ALA A 387 2.51 18.65 -20.77
N ASP A 388 3.66 18.37 -21.40
CA ASP A 388 4.61 19.39 -21.87
C ASP A 388 4.07 20.18 -23.07
N HIS A 389 3.24 19.54 -23.90
CA HIS A 389 2.56 20.17 -25.03
C HIS A 389 1.31 20.96 -24.62
N ALA A 390 0.74 20.65 -23.45
CA ALA A 390 -0.48 21.29 -22.96
C ALA A 390 -0.23 22.75 -22.58
N GLY A 391 -1.11 23.64 -23.03
CA GLY A 391 -1.14 25.03 -22.62
C GLY A 391 -1.63 25.21 -21.17
N ARG A 392 -1.60 26.46 -20.71
CA ARG A 392 -2.05 26.82 -19.36
C ARG A 392 -3.57 26.59 -19.24
N GLY A 393 -3.96 25.72 -18.33
CA GLY A 393 -5.36 25.33 -18.13
C GLY A 393 -5.83 24.19 -19.02
N ASP A 394 -4.98 23.71 -19.94
CA ASP A 394 -5.36 22.64 -20.85
C ASP A 394 -5.30 21.27 -20.17
N ILE A 395 -6.22 20.41 -20.62
CA ILE A 395 -6.24 18.98 -20.31
C ILE A 395 -6.16 18.27 -21.65
N LEU A 396 -4.93 17.97 -22.08
CA LEU A 396 -4.69 17.20 -23.29
C LEU A 396 -4.65 15.70 -22.96
N ALA A 397 -5.09 14.89 -23.91
CA ALA A 397 -5.02 13.45 -23.82
C ALA A 397 -4.74 12.82 -25.18
N SER A 398 -4.19 11.60 -25.20
CA SER A 398 -4.15 10.81 -26.44
C SER A 398 -5.56 10.43 -26.90
N ARG A 399 -5.82 10.30 -28.20
CA ARG A 399 -7.13 9.85 -28.73
C ARG A 399 -7.66 8.58 -28.05
N LEU A 400 -6.77 7.61 -27.75
CA LEU A 400 -7.11 6.39 -27.03
C LEU A 400 -7.83 6.64 -25.68
N VAL A 401 -7.48 7.71 -24.98
CA VAL A 401 -8.16 8.09 -23.72
C VAL A 401 -9.61 8.47 -23.99
N ALA A 402 -9.89 9.23 -25.05
CA ALA A 402 -11.26 9.60 -25.42
C ALA A 402 -12.06 8.37 -25.86
N ASP A 403 -11.46 7.49 -26.67
CA ASP A 403 -12.11 6.28 -27.16
C ASP A 403 -12.49 5.34 -26.00
N LEU A 404 -11.60 5.16 -25.03
CA LEU A 404 -11.84 4.36 -23.84
C LEU A 404 -12.73 5.05 -22.79
N ALA A 405 -12.87 6.38 -22.86
CA ALA A 405 -13.77 7.16 -22.01
C ALA A 405 -15.15 7.38 -22.65
N ALA A 406 -15.41 6.83 -23.84
CA ALA A 406 -16.70 6.94 -24.51
C ALA A 406 -17.85 6.47 -23.59
N GLY A 407 -18.94 7.23 -23.57
CA GLY A 407 -20.07 6.98 -22.67
C GLY A 407 -19.90 7.46 -21.23
N SER A 408 -18.76 8.07 -20.87
CA SER A 408 -18.52 8.60 -19.52
C SER A 408 -19.06 10.02 -19.27
N GLY A 409 -19.79 10.61 -20.23
CA GLY A 409 -20.25 12.00 -20.17
C GLY A 409 -19.12 13.03 -20.33
N LEU A 410 -18.01 12.65 -20.96
CA LEU A 410 -16.86 13.53 -21.19
C LEU A 410 -16.82 13.99 -22.64
N HIS A 411 -16.46 15.25 -22.86
CA HIS A 411 -16.34 15.85 -24.19
C HIS A 411 -14.88 16.08 -24.57
N PHE A 412 -14.56 15.78 -25.82
CA PHE A 412 -13.22 15.87 -26.37
C PHE A 412 -13.26 16.56 -27.74
N THR A 413 -12.38 17.52 -27.95
CA THR A 413 -12.16 18.17 -29.26
C THR A 413 -10.82 17.75 -29.83
N ASP A 414 -10.69 17.74 -31.17
CA ASP A 414 -9.43 17.45 -31.82
C ASP A 414 -8.36 18.49 -31.43
N ALA A 415 -7.16 18.04 -31.07
CA ALA A 415 -6.05 18.89 -30.66
C ALA A 415 -4.79 18.64 -31.50
N GLY A 416 -4.97 18.14 -32.74
CA GLY A 416 -3.88 17.88 -33.67
C GLY A 416 -3.12 16.58 -33.37
N ARG A 417 -1.86 16.55 -33.79
CA ARG A 417 -0.97 15.38 -33.66
C ARG A 417 0.39 15.80 -33.11
N MET A 418 0.98 14.93 -32.32
CA MET A 418 2.29 15.14 -31.69
C MET A 418 3.27 14.04 -32.12
N THR A 419 4.44 14.43 -32.61
CA THR A 419 5.54 13.49 -32.88
C THR A 419 6.26 13.17 -31.58
N ILE A 420 6.45 11.88 -31.33
CA ILE A 420 7.18 11.35 -30.18
C ILE A 420 8.25 10.42 -30.75
N ASP A 421 9.52 10.63 -30.39
CA ASP A 421 10.68 9.92 -31.00
C ASP A 421 10.56 8.39 -30.99
N ASP A 422 9.85 7.84 -30.00
CA ASP A 422 9.64 6.39 -29.81
C ASP A 422 8.38 5.84 -30.50
N LEU A 423 7.60 6.67 -31.20
CA LEU A 423 6.40 6.26 -31.94
C LEU A 423 6.66 6.36 -33.44
N GLU A 424 6.29 5.31 -34.18
CA GLU A 424 6.43 5.28 -35.64
C GLU A 424 5.50 6.28 -36.34
N GLU A 425 4.36 6.61 -35.73
CA GLU A 425 3.38 7.56 -36.25
C GLU A 425 3.10 8.70 -35.25
N PRO A 426 2.80 9.92 -35.74
CA PRO A 426 2.40 11.03 -34.88
C PRO A 426 1.14 10.70 -34.08
N LEU A 427 1.23 10.83 -32.76
CA LEU A 427 0.17 10.51 -31.80
C LEU A 427 -0.98 11.54 -31.92
N PRO A 428 -2.21 11.11 -32.24
CA PRO A 428 -3.36 12.02 -32.25
C PRO A 428 -3.74 12.45 -30.84
N LEU A 429 -3.90 13.76 -30.66
CA LEU A 429 -4.27 14.38 -29.38
C LEU A 429 -5.71 14.89 -29.41
N VAL A 430 -6.30 14.94 -28.21
CA VAL A 430 -7.59 15.54 -27.95
C VAL A 430 -7.51 16.43 -26.73
N GLN A 431 -8.34 17.46 -26.69
CA GLN A 431 -8.49 18.33 -25.51
C GLN A 431 -9.82 18.02 -24.82
N ALA A 432 -9.78 17.78 -23.52
CA ALA A 432 -11.00 17.60 -22.73
C ALA A 432 -11.63 18.96 -22.40
N THR A 433 -12.89 19.14 -22.78
CA THR A 433 -13.65 20.38 -22.56
C THR A 433 -14.68 20.22 -21.44
N SER A 434 -14.97 21.31 -20.73
CA SER A 434 -16.08 21.37 -19.76
C SER A 434 -17.40 21.60 -20.49
N GLU A 435 -18.51 21.08 -19.96
CA GLU A 435 -19.88 21.33 -20.47
C GLU A 435 -20.20 22.83 -20.64
N GLN A 436 -19.51 23.72 -19.91
CA GLN A 436 -19.77 25.17 -19.94
C GLN A 436 -19.19 25.92 -21.16
N HIS A 437 -18.40 25.28 -22.05
CA HIS A 437 -17.71 25.95 -23.16
C HIS A 437 -18.29 25.72 -24.56
N LEU A 438 -19.50 25.17 -24.67
CA LEU A 438 -20.20 25.11 -25.96
C LEU A 438 -20.87 26.47 -26.26
N GLU A 439 -20.15 27.38 -26.92
CA GLU A 439 -20.83 28.48 -27.63
C GLU A 439 -21.59 27.91 -28.85
N PRO A 440 -22.84 28.34 -29.12
CA PRO A 440 -23.72 27.64 -30.03
C PRO A 440 -23.58 28.19 -31.47
N ALA A 441 -22.76 27.53 -32.29
CA ALA A 441 -22.84 27.69 -33.74
C ALA A 441 -23.92 26.76 -34.32
N CYS A 442 -24.97 27.38 -34.85
CA CYS A 442 -25.98 26.81 -35.74
C CYS A 442 -26.92 25.76 -35.12
N ARG A 443 -28.07 26.24 -34.62
CA ARG A 443 -29.27 25.43 -34.43
C ARG A 443 -29.72 24.88 -35.80
N SER A 444 -29.45 23.61 -36.07
CA SER A 444 -30.33 22.81 -36.90
C SER A 444 -31.14 21.89 -35.98
N ARG A 445 -32.45 22.08 -36.08
CA ARG A 445 -33.48 21.52 -35.23
C ARG A 445 -33.62 20.03 -35.58
N VAL A 446 -33.15 19.14 -34.70
CA VAL A 446 -33.52 17.72 -34.76
C VAL A 446 -34.16 17.32 -33.43
N ILE A 447 -35.35 16.77 -33.61
CA ILE A 447 -36.43 16.41 -32.69
C ILE A 447 -35.96 15.75 -31.38
N ALA A 448 -36.60 16.15 -30.28
CA ALA A 448 -36.43 15.62 -28.93
C ALA A 448 -36.66 14.09 -28.86
N ALA A 449 -35.78 13.39 -28.15
CA ALA A 449 -36.03 12.05 -27.65
C ALA A 449 -36.15 12.11 -26.12
N GLU A 450 -37.25 11.54 -25.61
CA GLU A 450 -37.72 11.51 -24.22
C GLU A 450 -36.78 10.79 -23.23
N PRO A 451 -36.98 10.97 -21.90
CA PRO A 451 -36.13 10.39 -20.84
C PRO A 451 -36.08 8.85 -20.97
N SER A 452 -34.86 8.30 -20.96
CA SER A 452 -34.62 6.91 -21.35
C SER A 452 -35.36 5.90 -20.47
N ALA A 453 -36.47 5.36 -20.99
CA ALA A 453 -37.12 4.17 -20.46
C ALA A 453 -36.14 2.97 -20.44
N LEU A 454 -36.31 2.07 -19.46
CA LEU A 454 -35.64 0.78 -19.49
C LEU A 454 -35.92 0.06 -20.82
N THR A 455 -34.91 -0.59 -21.37
CA THR A 455 -35.11 -1.45 -22.55
C THR A 455 -36.03 -2.62 -22.18
N ALA A 456 -36.73 -3.21 -23.14
CA ALA A 456 -37.59 -4.38 -22.92
C ALA A 456 -36.85 -5.49 -22.14
N ARG A 457 -35.57 -5.69 -22.47
CA ARG A 457 -34.72 -6.68 -21.82
C ARG A 457 -34.33 -6.32 -20.38
N GLU A 458 -34.14 -5.04 -20.09
CA GLU A 458 -33.91 -4.58 -18.72
C GLU A 458 -35.19 -4.68 -17.88
N ASN A 459 -36.37 -4.42 -18.47
CA ASN A 459 -37.65 -4.63 -17.79
C ASN A 459 -37.87 -6.09 -17.39
N GLU A 460 -37.61 -7.03 -18.30
CA GLU A 460 -37.67 -8.47 -17.97
C GLU A 460 -36.74 -8.85 -16.81
N VAL A 461 -35.51 -8.32 -16.81
CA VAL A 461 -34.55 -8.56 -15.73
C VAL A 461 -35.00 -7.93 -14.41
N VAL A 462 -35.60 -6.73 -14.44
CA VAL A 462 -36.16 -6.07 -13.25
C VAL A 462 -37.30 -6.87 -12.62
N VAL A 463 -38.20 -7.43 -13.44
CA VAL A 463 -39.31 -8.27 -12.97
C VAL A 463 -38.78 -9.54 -12.29
N LEU A 464 -37.80 -10.23 -12.89
CA LEU A 464 -37.23 -11.44 -12.29
C LEU A 464 -36.41 -11.15 -11.02
N ILE A 465 -35.84 -9.94 -10.89
CA ILE A 465 -35.24 -9.48 -9.63
C ILE A 465 -36.32 -9.28 -8.55
N ALA A 466 -37.48 -8.75 -8.94
CA ALA A 466 -38.63 -8.56 -8.05
C ALA A 466 -39.14 -9.91 -7.50
N ASP A 467 -39.13 -10.96 -8.34
CA ASP A 467 -39.46 -12.33 -7.97
C ASP A 467 -38.38 -13.03 -7.10
N GLY A 468 -37.33 -12.31 -6.70
CA GLY A 468 -36.28 -12.81 -5.82
C GLY A 468 -35.29 -13.77 -6.50
N LYS A 469 -35.31 -13.89 -7.82
CA LYS A 469 -34.42 -14.82 -8.55
C LYS A 469 -32.96 -14.36 -8.46
N SER A 470 -32.03 -15.31 -8.40
CA SER A 470 -30.59 -15.05 -8.44
C SER A 470 -30.12 -14.75 -9.87
N ASN A 471 -28.91 -14.19 -10.06
CA ASN A 471 -28.38 -13.94 -11.40
C ASN A 471 -28.24 -15.22 -12.24
N ALA A 472 -27.92 -16.35 -11.60
CA ALA A 472 -27.82 -17.64 -12.27
C ALA A 472 -29.21 -18.14 -12.73
N ALA A 473 -30.26 -17.94 -11.92
CA ALA A 473 -31.62 -18.29 -12.29
C ALA A 473 -32.17 -17.40 -13.41
N ILE A 474 -31.94 -16.08 -13.34
CA ILE A 474 -32.28 -15.13 -14.41
C ILE A 474 -31.55 -15.48 -15.70
N ALA A 475 -30.28 -15.87 -15.60
CA ALA A 475 -29.46 -16.27 -16.75
C ALA A 475 -30.02 -17.52 -17.42
N ALA A 476 -30.39 -18.54 -16.65
CA ALA A 476 -31.00 -19.77 -17.15
C ALA A 476 -32.36 -19.50 -17.83
N GLU A 477 -33.20 -18.65 -17.23
CA GLU A 477 -34.56 -18.38 -17.70
C GLU A 477 -34.60 -17.48 -18.94
N LEU A 478 -33.68 -16.51 -19.00
CA LEU A 478 -33.57 -15.62 -20.14
C LEU A 478 -32.63 -16.15 -21.23
N ASN A 479 -32.06 -17.34 -21.06
CA ASN A 479 -31.02 -17.93 -21.93
C ASN A 479 -29.84 -16.96 -22.18
N LEU A 480 -29.31 -16.40 -21.09
CA LEU A 480 -28.18 -15.46 -21.06
C LEU A 480 -27.02 -16.03 -20.24
N SER A 481 -25.83 -15.44 -20.37
CA SER A 481 -24.75 -15.70 -19.42
C SER A 481 -24.99 -14.95 -18.10
N GLU A 482 -24.52 -15.50 -16.97
CA GLU A 482 -24.60 -14.81 -15.68
C GLU A 482 -23.88 -13.45 -15.70
N HIS A 483 -22.82 -13.32 -16.50
CA HIS A 483 -22.12 -12.07 -16.73
C HIS A 483 -23.01 -11.02 -17.44
N THR A 484 -23.78 -11.45 -18.43
CA THR A 484 -24.75 -10.59 -19.14
C THR A 484 -25.84 -10.09 -18.20
N VAL A 485 -26.34 -10.95 -17.31
CA VAL A 485 -27.32 -10.55 -16.28
C VAL A 485 -26.71 -9.53 -15.32
N LYS A 486 -25.48 -9.74 -14.83
CA LYS A 486 -24.78 -8.76 -13.97
C LYS A 486 -24.68 -7.38 -14.63
N ARG A 487 -24.41 -7.34 -15.95
CA ARG A 487 -24.38 -6.10 -16.72
C ARG A 487 -25.76 -5.44 -16.84
N HIS A 488 -26.82 -6.22 -17.10
CA HIS A 488 -28.19 -5.68 -17.10
C HIS A 488 -28.57 -5.10 -15.73
N VAL A 489 -28.27 -5.80 -14.63
CA VAL A 489 -28.52 -5.29 -13.26
C VAL A 489 -27.79 -3.98 -13.02
N ALA A 490 -26.51 -3.88 -13.40
CA ALA A 490 -25.74 -2.64 -13.24
C ALA A 490 -26.36 -1.48 -14.05
N ASN A 491 -26.77 -1.74 -15.29
CA ASN A 491 -27.41 -0.73 -16.14
C ASN A 491 -28.76 -0.29 -15.61
N ILE A 492 -29.57 -1.21 -15.07
CA ILE A 492 -30.85 -0.91 -14.41
C ILE A 492 -30.63 0.02 -13.23
N LEU A 493 -29.69 -0.31 -12.34
CA LEU A 493 -29.39 0.50 -11.16
C LEU A 493 -28.92 1.90 -11.54
N LEU A 494 -28.13 2.01 -12.62
CA LEU A 494 -27.65 3.28 -13.12
C LEU A 494 -28.75 4.11 -13.80
N LYS A 495 -29.62 3.49 -14.60
CA LYS A 495 -30.72 4.17 -15.29
C LYS A 495 -31.83 4.64 -14.34
N LEU A 496 -32.09 3.88 -13.30
CA LEU A 496 -33.12 4.19 -12.30
C LEU A 496 -32.58 4.95 -11.07
N ASP A 497 -31.28 5.25 -11.04
CA ASP A 497 -30.58 5.85 -9.90
C ASP A 497 -30.85 5.11 -8.57
N LEU A 498 -30.72 3.78 -8.59
CA LEU A 498 -31.00 2.91 -7.45
C LEU A 498 -29.72 2.40 -6.79
N PRO A 499 -29.61 2.46 -5.45
CA PRO A 499 -28.36 2.16 -4.74
C PRO A 499 -28.07 0.66 -4.61
N SER A 500 -29.02 -0.22 -4.90
CA SER A 500 -28.84 -1.66 -4.72
C SER A 500 -29.86 -2.52 -5.48
N ARG A 501 -29.53 -3.79 -5.68
CA ARG A 501 -30.46 -4.82 -6.20
C ARG A 501 -31.78 -4.87 -5.41
N ALA A 502 -31.72 -4.73 -4.09
CA ALA A 502 -32.91 -4.71 -3.24
C ALA A 502 -33.79 -3.48 -3.53
N ALA A 503 -33.17 -2.33 -3.84
CA ALA A 503 -33.90 -1.14 -4.27
C ALA A 503 -34.55 -1.32 -5.66
N ALA A 504 -33.90 -2.04 -6.58
CA ALA A 504 -34.50 -2.43 -7.87
C ALA A 504 -35.70 -3.37 -7.71
N ALA A 505 -35.61 -4.37 -6.83
CA ALA A 505 -36.75 -5.24 -6.51
C ALA A 505 -37.93 -4.43 -5.93
N ALA A 506 -37.66 -3.54 -4.98
CA ALA A 506 -38.68 -2.68 -4.38
C ALA A 506 -39.28 -1.67 -5.38
N PHE A 507 -38.48 -1.19 -6.34
CA PHE A 507 -38.95 -0.32 -7.42
C PHE A 507 -39.93 -1.04 -8.35
N ALA A 508 -39.60 -2.26 -8.77
CA ALA A 508 -40.45 -3.09 -9.63
C ALA A 508 -41.82 -3.36 -9.00
N VAL A 509 -41.84 -3.79 -7.74
CA VAL A 509 -43.07 -4.10 -6.98
C VAL A 509 -43.98 -2.86 -6.84
N ARG A 510 -43.38 -1.66 -6.73
CA ARG A 510 -44.13 -0.39 -6.66
C ARG A 510 -44.74 0.02 -8.00
N GLN A 511 -44.15 -0.39 -9.13
CA GLN A 511 -44.71 -0.11 -10.46
C GLN A 511 -45.82 -1.11 -10.87
N THR A 512 -45.90 -2.27 -10.22
CA THR A 512 -46.90 -3.33 -10.51
C THR A 512 -48.05 -3.38 -9.49
N GLY A 513 -48.26 -2.32 -8.68
CA GLY A 513 -49.37 -2.18 -7.73
C GLY A 513 -50.72 -1.83 -8.38
N PRO A 514 -51.86 -1.87 -7.66
CA PRO A 514 -53.19 -2.22 -8.20
C PRO A 514 -53.85 -1.24 -9.17
N ASP A 515 -53.25 -0.06 -9.39
CA ASP A 515 -53.78 1.03 -10.22
C ASP A 515 -52.75 1.44 -11.30
N GLY A 516 -52.22 0.47 -12.04
CA GLY A 516 -51.35 0.74 -13.20
C GLY A 516 -52.15 1.02 -14.47
N PRO A 517 -51.68 1.92 -15.37
CA PRO A 517 -52.30 2.16 -16.67
C PRO A 517 -52.23 0.97 -17.63
#